data_AF-A0A7V7DRE6-F1
#
_entry.id   AF-A0A7V7DRE6-F1
#
_cell.length_a   1.000
_cell.length_b   1.000
_cell.length_c   1.000
_cell.angle_alpha   90.00
_cell.angle_beta   90.00
_cell.angle_gamma   90.00
#
_symmetry.space_group_name_H-M   'P 1'
#
loop_
_entity.id
_entity.type
_entity.pdbx_description
1 polymer ?
#
loop_
_entity_poly.entity_id
_entity_poly.type
_entity_poly.pdbx_seq_one_letter_code
_entity_poly.pdbx_strand_id
1 'polypeptide(L)'
;MTEPLSDLATASRWSWLFGRRLPILVGVGVLLALALYYPVGAWRASVVDDNPHFAPGPLAPGQSQAIALAALLIRREIDQHGWAPNKPFFMPAAILTDMPNFQKGVMVGIGRFAREVSDLDGDLARAAELLQYPATTWMIDPSAPWAHTLSAEKQYRNAARGFESFNQKLAAQQGNFPHRRDRLAALVEAFADELDQQAALLDGVASGTSWFDRQPERVFYSGKGRAYAALMLLTSLGEDFAPDLAETGLTESWRKMLA
;
A
#
# COMPACT_ATOMS: atom_id res chain seq x y z
N MET A 1 -65.92 -46.19 -43.71
CA MET A 1 -64.64 -46.27 -44.44
C MET A 1 -63.76 -45.12 -43.96
N THR A 2 -62.53 -45.46 -43.56
CA THR A 2 -61.31 -44.64 -43.39
C THR A 2 -61.25 -43.52 -42.30
N GLU A 3 -60.58 -43.84 -41.18
CA GLU A 3 -59.58 -42.96 -40.50
C GLU A 3 -58.37 -42.67 -41.46
N PRO A 4 -57.34 -41.78 -41.20
CA PRO A 4 -56.86 -41.21 -39.91
C PRO A 4 -56.25 -39.76 -39.91
N LEU A 5 -55.89 -39.29 -38.69
CA LEU A 5 -54.72 -38.45 -38.27
C LEU A 5 -54.42 -37.06 -38.90
N SER A 6 -54.48 -36.01 -38.07
CA SER A 6 -53.54 -34.86 -38.06
C SER A 6 -53.72 -34.08 -36.75
N ASP A 7 -52.86 -34.25 -35.75
CA ASP A 7 -51.59 -33.54 -35.56
C ASP A 7 -51.70 -32.52 -34.42
N LEU A 8 -51.12 -32.92 -33.29
CA LEU A 8 -50.29 -32.12 -32.40
C LEU A 8 -50.30 -30.61 -32.66
N ALA A 9 -51.26 -29.88 -32.08
CA ALA A 9 -51.07 -28.47 -31.75
C ALA A 9 -50.22 -28.35 -30.46
N THR A 10 -49.04 -28.95 -30.53
CA THR A 10 -47.91 -28.71 -29.65
C THR A 10 -47.56 -27.23 -29.64
N ALA A 11 -47.46 -26.68 -28.43
CA ALA A 11 -46.36 -25.82 -28.02
C ALA A 11 -45.89 -24.74 -29.01
N SER A 12 -46.60 -23.61 -29.12
CA SER A 12 -45.97 -22.42 -29.75
C SER A 12 -46.47 -21.05 -29.29
N ARG A 13 -47.32 -20.96 -28.25
CA ARG A 13 -47.76 -19.64 -27.76
C ARG A 13 -46.79 -18.95 -26.79
N TRP A 14 -45.79 -19.68 -26.28
CA TRP A 14 -44.81 -19.14 -25.33
C TRP A 14 -43.45 -18.78 -25.98
N SER A 15 -43.14 -19.25 -27.19
CA SER A 15 -41.82 -19.00 -27.81
C SER A 15 -41.65 -17.58 -28.39
N TRP A 16 -42.73 -16.89 -28.75
CA TRP A 16 -42.65 -15.56 -29.39
C TRP A 16 -42.52 -14.39 -28.40
N LEU A 17 -43.08 -14.49 -27.19
CA LEU A 17 -42.97 -13.45 -26.16
C LEU A 17 -41.60 -13.44 -25.46
N PHE A 18 -40.92 -14.59 -25.40
CA PHE A 18 -39.58 -14.70 -24.81
C PHE A 18 -38.45 -14.40 -25.80
N GLY A 19 -38.66 -14.51 -27.12
CA GLY A 19 -37.59 -14.33 -28.13
C GLY A 19 -37.09 -12.89 -28.33
N ARG A 20 -37.95 -11.87 -28.22
CA ARG A 20 -37.57 -10.44 -28.45
C ARG A 20 -37.15 -9.68 -27.19
N ARG A 21 -37.57 -10.13 -26.00
CA ARG A 21 -37.24 -9.46 -24.72
C ARG A 21 -35.94 -9.96 -24.11
N LEU A 22 -35.58 -11.22 -24.36
CA LEU A 22 -34.33 -11.80 -23.90
C LEU A 22 -33.08 -11.02 -24.36
N PRO A 23 -32.89 -10.65 -25.64
CA PRO A 23 -31.72 -9.86 -26.04
C PRO A 23 -31.68 -8.46 -25.42
N ILE A 24 -32.85 -7.84 -25.18
CA ILE A 24 -32.95 -6.54 -24.51
C ILE A 24 -32.55 -6.66 -23.04
N LEU A 25 -33.06 -7.68 -22.34
CA LEU A 25 -32.71 -7.92 -20.93
C LEU A 25 -31.23 -8.30 -20.77
N VAL A 26 -30.69 -9.11 -21.69
CA VAL A 26 -29.25 -9.42 -21.74
C VAL A 26 -28.44 -8.16 -22.01
N GLY A 27 -28.86 -7.32 -22.96
CA GLY A 27 -28.20 -6.04 -23.25
C GLY A 27 -28.21 -5.09 -22.06
N VAL A 28 -29.36 -4.93 -21.40
CA VAL A 28 -29.49 -4.13 -20.16
C VAL A 28 -28.61 -4.71 -19.05
N GLY A 29 -28.57 -6.04 -18.90
CA GLY A 29 -27.71 -6.71 -17.93
C GLY A 29 -26.22 -6.46 -18.18
N VAL A 30 -25.77 -6.52 -19.43
CA VAL A 30 -24.37 -6.21 -19.81
C VAL A 30 -24.04 -4.74 -19.56
N LEU A 31 -24.94 -3.83 -19.92
CA LEU A 31 -24.74 -2.39 -19.65
C LEU A 31 -24.66 -2.10 -18.16
N LEU A 32 -25.52 -2.71 -17.36
CA LEU A 32 -25.47 -2.60 -15.89
C LEU A 32 -24.18 -3.18 -15.33
N ALA A 33 -23.73 -4.33 -15.83
CA ALA A 33 -22.46 -4.93 -15.41
C ALA A 33 -21.27 -4.02 -15.72
N LEU A 34 -21.23 -3.40 -16.91
CA LEU A 34 -20.20 -2.43 -17.29
C LEU A 34 -20.25 -1.16 -16.43
N ALA A 35 -21.46 -0.66 -16.14
CA ALA A 35 -21.65 0.52 -15.30
C ALA A 35 -21.25 0.26 -13.84
N LEU A 36 -21.52 -0.94 -13.32
CA LEU A 36 -21.20 -1.33 -11.94
C LEU A 36 -19.76 -1.80 -11.75
N TYR A 37 -19.06 -2.18 -12.81
CA TYR A 37 -17.69 -2.72 -12.76
C TYR A 37 -16.73 -1.79 -12.00
N TYR A 38 -16.73 -0.50 -12.34
CA TYR A 38 -15.88 0.49 -11.68
C TYR A 38 -16.27 0.77 -10.22
N PRO A 39 -17.53 1.17 -9.88
CA PRO A 39 -17.87 1.50 -8.50
C PRO A 39 -17.77 0.29 -7.55
N VAL A 40 -18.25 -0.89 -7.96
CA VAL A 40 -18.18 -2.09 -7.12
C VAL A 40 -16.73 -2.57 -6.98
N GLY A 41 -15.97 -2.57 -8.08
CA GLY A 41 -14.57 -2.95 -8.06
C GLY A 41 -13.70 -2.00 -7.23
N ALA A 42 -13.93 -0.69 -7.34
CA ALA A 42 -13.23 0.33 -6.56
C ALA A 42 -13.58 0.21 -5.07
N TRP A 43 -14.86 0.03 -4.73
CA TRP A 43 -15.29 -0.20 -3.35
C TRP A 43 -14.62 -1.44 -2.74
N ARG A 44 -14.55 -2.55 -3.48
CA ARG A 44 -13.91 -3.78 -3.01
C ARG A 44 -12.38 -3.65 -2.89
N ALA A 45 -11.74 -2.90 -3.78
CA ALA A 45 -10.30 -2.71 -3.77
C ALA A 45 -9.84 -1.67 -2.74
N SER A 46 -10.68 -0.70 -2.39
CA SER A 46 -10.31 0.43 -1.55
C SER A 46 -10.09 0.01 -0.10
N VAL A 47 -8.83 -0.10 0.30
CA VAL A 47 -8.42 -0.38 1.68
C VAL A 47 -7.39 0.66 2.11
N VAL A 48 -7.72 1.46 3.11
CA VAL A 48 -6.77 2.31 3.84
C VAL A 48 -6.59 1.68 5.21
N ASP A 49 -5.52 0.91 5.36
CA ASP A 49 -5.21 0.18 6.60
C ASP A 49 -4.25 1.00 7.47
N ASP A 50 -4.82 1.77 8.38
CA ASP A 50 -4.16 2.65 9.35
C ASP A 50 -4.19 2.08 10.77
N ASN A 51 -4.30 0.75 10.92
CA ASN A 51 -4.34 0.08 12.21
C ASN A 51 -3.04 0.32 13.03
N PRO A 52 -3.08 1.08 14.14
CA PRO A 52 -1.88 1.41 14.93
C PRO A 52 -1.35 0.21 15.72
N HIS A 53 -2.08 -0.90 15.77
CA HIS A 53 -1.68 -2.13 16.47
C HIS A 53 -1.06 -3.17 15.55
N PHE A 54 -0.74 -2.80 14.30
CA PHE A 54 -0.06 -3.68 13.38
C PHE A 54 1.38 -3.92 13.81
N ALA A 55 1.77 -5.17 14.09
CA ALA A 55 3.12 -5.48 14.55
C ALA A 55 3.65 -6.74 13.88
N PRO A 56 4.99 -6.88 13.75
CA PRO A 56 5.58 -8.17 13.46
C PRO A 56 5.20 -9.21 14.52
N GLY A 57 5.17 -10.48 14.12
CA GLY A 57 5.04 -11.59 15.06
C GLY A 57 6.30 -11.74 15.94
N PRO A 58 6.32 -12.73 16.85
CA PRO A 58 7.48 -12.99 17.71
C PRO A 58 8.76 -13.14 16.89
N LEU A 59 9.79 -12.37 17.25
CA LEU A 59 11.10 -12.40 16.60
C LEU A 59 12.10 -13.26 17.36
N ALA A 60 13.12 -13.73 16.64
CA ALA A 60 14.27 -14.41 17.24
C ALA A 60 15.15 -13.41 18.02
N PRO A 61 15.89 -13.86 19.04
CA PRO A 61 16.80 -12.99 19.78
C PRO A 61 17.79 -12.25 18.87
N GLY A 62 17.98 -10.95 19.12
CA GLY A 62 18.89 -10.08 18.37
C GLY A 62 18.29 -9.45 17.12
N GLN A 63 17.12 -9.89 16.66
CA GLN A 63 16.41 -9.24 15.55
C GLN A 63 15.85 -7.87 15.96
N SER A 64 15.72 -6.97 14.99
CA SER A 64 15.09 -5.66 15.16
C SER A 64 13.63 -5.70 14.77
N GLN A 65 12.77 -5.19 15.65
CA GLN A 65 11.36 -4.98 15.44
C GLN A 65 11.12 -3.95 14.33
N ALA A 66 11.87 -2.85 14.31
CA ALA A 66 11.71 -1.80 13.30
C ALA A 66 12.06 -2.30 11.88
N ILE A 67 13.13 -3.09 11.74
CA ILE A 67 13.52 -3.70 10.46
C ILE A 67 12.45 -4.72 10.02
N ALA A 68 11.97 -5.57 10.93
CA ALA A 68 10.92 -6.54 10.63
C ALA A 68 9.63 -5.86 10.19
N LEU A 69 9.21 -4.82 10.91
CA LEU A 69 8.01 -4.04 10.60
C LEU A 69 8.14 -3.36 9.23
N ALA A 70 9.29 -2.76 8.89
CA ALA A 70 9.50 -2.12 7.60
C ALA A 70 9.25 -3.09 6.43
N ALA A 71 9.81 -4.30 6.50
CA ALA A 71 9.54 -5.35 5.52
C ALA A 71 8.04 -5.71 5.48
N LEU A 72 7.45 -5.91 6.66
CA LEU A 72 6.08 -6.37 6.79
C LEU A 72 5.06 -5.35 6.25
N LEU A 73 5.27 -4.06 6.49
CA LEU A 73 4.44 -2.98 5.94
C LEU A 73 4.51 -2.95 4.41
N ILE A 74 5.70 -3.09 3.83
CA ILE A 74 5.86 -3.17 2.37
C ILE A 74 5.07 -4.37 1.81
N ARG A 75 5.25 -5.55 2.42
CA ARG A 75 4.53 -6.78 2.04
C ARG A 75 3.02 -6.61 2.16
N ARG A 76 2.54 -5.99 3.23
CA ARG A 76 1.11 -5.71 3.44
C ARG A 76 0.53 -4.88 2.31
N GLU A 77 1.15 -3.74 1.99
CA GLU A 77 0.63 -2.86 0.95
C GLU A 77 0.64 -3.48 -0.45
N ILE A 78 1.64 -4.32 -0.74
CA ILE A 78 1.82 -4.87 -2.09
C ILE A 78 1.10 -6.20 -2.26
N ASP A 79 1.30 -7.13 -1.32
CA ASP A 79 0.90 -8.52 -1.46
C ASP A 79 -0.48 -8.78 -0.83
N GLN A 80 -0.89 -8.04 0.21
CA GLN A 80 -2.21 -8.21 0.85
C GLN A 80 -3.25 -7.25 0.27
N HIS A 81 -2.97 -5.95 0.27
CA HIS A 81 -3.92 -4.92 -0.19
C HIS A 81 -3.89 -4.72 -1.71
N GLY A 82 -2.78 -5.11 -2.34
CA GLY A 82 -2.55 -4.88 -3.75
C GLY A 82 -2.09 -3.44 -4.02
N TRP A 83 -0.99 -3.33 -4.77
CA TRP A 83 -0.44 -2.02 -5.09
C TRP A 83 -1.32 -1.26 -6.09
N ALA A 84 -2.08 -0.28 -5.61
CA ALA A 84 -3.01 0.53 -6.41
C ALA A 84 -2.33 1.63 -7.28
N PRO A 85 -1.21 2.27 -6.87
CA PRO A 85 -0.63 3.42 -7.57
C PRO A 85 -0.26 3.25 -9.05
N ASN A 86 0.03 2.04 -9.50
CA ASN A 86 0.39 1.77 -10.90
C ASN A 86 -0.66 0.91 -11.63
N LYS A 87 -1.88 0.79 -11.08
CA LYS A 87 -2.94 0.02 -11.74
C LYS A 87 -3.37 0.73 -13.03
N PRO A 88 -3.51 0.00 -14.14
CA PRO A 88 -3.88 0.60 -15.42
C PRO A 88 -5.34 1.06 -15.41
N PHE A 89 -5.67 2.02 -16.27
CA PHE A 89 -6.97 2.70 -16.31
C PHE A 89 -8.20 1.77 -16.42
N PHE A 90 -8.03 0.56 -16.97
CA PHE A 90 -9.10 -0.44 -17.11
C PHE A 90 -9.35 -1.27 -15.85
N MET A 91 -8.54 -1.10 -14.79
CA MET A 91 -8.79 -1.70 -13.49
C MET A 91 -9.58 -0.73 -12.59
N PRO A 92 -10.58 -1.21 -11.83
CA PRO A 92 -11.38 -0.34 -10.97
C PRO A 92 -10.57 0.44 -9.94
N ALA A 93 -9.46 -0.12 -9.45
CA ALA A 93 -8.56 0.56 -8.51
C ALA A 93 -7.95 1.86 -9.07
N ALA A 94 -7.89 2.04 -10.40
CA ALA A 94 -7.29 3.22 -11.03
C ALA A 94 -8.09 4.52 -10.79
N ILE A 95 -9.37 4.43 -10.41
CA ILE A 95 -10.17 5.62 -10.09
C ILE A 95 -10.01 6.07 -8.62
N LEU A 96 -9.40 5.23 -7.79
CA LEU A 96 -9.17 5.50 -6.38
C LEU A 96 -8.19 6.65 -6.21
N THR A 97 -8.43 7.46 -5.18
CA THR A 97 -7.53 8.54 -4.78
C THR A 97 -6.92 8.23 -3.43
N ASP A 98 -7.74 7.81 -2.47
CA ASP A 98 -7.37 7.66 -1.07
C ASP A 98 -6.27 6.61 -0.86
N MET A 99 -6.59 5.34 -1.14
CA MET A 99 -5.68 4.21 -0.98
C MET A 99 -4.34 4.36 -1.74
N PRO A 100 -4.31 4.70 -3.04
CA PRO A 100 -3.03 4.88 -3.75
C PRO A 100 -2.13 5.95 -3.11
N ASN A 101 -2.70 7.05 -2.60
CA ASN A 101 -1.88 8.09 -1.97
C ASN A 101 -1.44 7.70 -0.57
N PHE A 102 -2.28 7.01 0.21
CA PHE A 102 -1.87 6.39 1.46
C PHE A 102 -0.69 5.42 1.27
N GLN A 103 -0.81 4.51 0.31
CA GLN A 103 0.23 3.54 -0.05
C GLN A 103 1.57 4.20 -0.43
N LYS A 104 1.52 5.25 -1.26
CA LYS A 104 2.71 6.04 -1.58
C LYS A 104 3.31 6.70 -0.35
N GLY A 105 2.49 7.26 0.52
CA GLY A 105 2.93 7.86 1.78
C GLY A 105 3.66 6.86 2.67
N VAL A 106 3.10 5.65 2.83
CA VAL A 106 3.74 4.56 3.58
C VAL A 106 5.12 4.23 3.00
N MET A 107 5.25 4.05 1.69
CA MET A 107 6.54 3.76 1.05
C MET A 107 7.56 4.90 1.22
N VAL A 108 7.13 6.17 1.21
CA VAL A 108 8.02 7.30 1.46
C VAL A 108 8.53 7.28 2.90
N GLY A 109 7.67 7.03 3.88
CA GLY A 109 8.06 6.91 5.29
C GLY A 109 9.06 5.78 5.52
N ILE A 110 8.81 4.61 4.92
CA ILE A 110 9.74 3.47 4.98
C ILE A 110 11.04 3.80 4.23
N GLY A 111 10.97 4.51 3.11
CA GLY A 111 12.14 4.98 2.36
C GLY A 111 12.99 5.99 3.13
N ARG A 112 12.39 6.83 4.00
CA ARG A 112 13.15 7.67 4.92
C ARG A 112 13.91 6.81 5.93
N PHE A 113 13.22 5.89 6.59
CA PHE A 113 13.85 4.93 7.52
C PHE A 113 15.00 4.16 6.86
N ALA A 114 14.76 3.60 5.67
CA ALA A 114 15.75 2.84 4.91
C ALA A 114 17.05 3.64 4.67
N ARG A 115 16.92 4.93 4.36
CA ARG A 115 18.08 5.82 4.16
C ARG A 115 18.86 6.02 5.45
N GLU A 116 18.18 6.26 6.57
CA GLU A 116 18.84 6.45 7.88
C GLU A 116 19.55 5.20 8.41
N VAL A 117 19.15 4.01 7.96
CA VAL A 117 19.79 2.72 8.32
C VAL A 117 20.65 2.13 7.20
N SER A 118 20.81 2.84 6.09
CA SER A 118 21.48 2.31 4.89
C SER A 118 22.96 2.00 5.09
N ASP A 119 23.62 2.67 6.03
CA ASP A 119 25.03 2.48 6.36
C ASP A 119 25.31 1.18 7.14
N LEU A 120 24.27 0.50 7.61
CA LEU A 120 24.39 -0.69 8.43
C LEU A 120 24.69 -1.97 7.64
N ASP A 121 24.15 -2.08 6.43
CA ASP A 121 24.28 -3.28 5.61
C ASP A 121 23.99 -2.96 4.14
N GLY A 122 24.69 -3.63 3.22
CA GLY A 122 24.49 -3.45 1.79
C GLY A 122 23.08 -3.79 1.30
N ASP A 123 22.36 -4.69 1.98
CA ASP A 123 20.97 -5.00 1.67
C ASP A 123 20.02 -3.85 2.07
N LEU A 124 20.33 -3.13 3.15
CA LEU A 124 19.58 -1.94 3.57
C LEU A 124 19.86 -0.75 2.64
N ALA A 125 21.13 -0.56 2.24
CA ALA A 125 21.49 0.42 1.22
C ALA A 125 20.73 0.18 -0.09
N ARG A 126 20.71 -1.07 -0.57
CA ARG A 126 19.93 -1.46 -1.76
C ARG A 126 18.43 -1.24 -1.56
N ALA A 127 17.89 -1.56 -0.38
CA ALA A 127 16.48 -1.31 -0.09
C ALA A 127 16.12 0.18 -0.17
N ALA A 128 16.99 1.06 0.35
CA ALA A 128 16.83 2.51 0.27
C ALA A 128 16.84 3.04 -1.17
N GLU A 129 17.67 2.47 -2.04
CA GLU A 129 17.67 2.80 -3.49
C GLU A 129 16.36 2.34 -4.15
N LEU A 130 15.94 1.10 -3.88
CA LEU A 130 14.74 0.51 -4.49
C LEU A 130 13.45 1.24 -4.11
N LEU A 131 13.37 1.78 -2.89
CA LEU A 131 12.20 2.54 -2.42
C LEU A 131 12.07 3.91 -3.09
N GLN A 132 13.13 4.43 -3.72
CA GLN A 132 13.05 5.66 -4.52
C GLN A 132 12.45 5.41 -5.91
N TYR A 133 12.26 4.15 -6.30
CA TYR A 133 11.68 3.81 -7.60
C TYR A 133 10.27 4.40 -7.74
N PRO A 134 9.87 4.95 -8.90
CA PRO A 134 8.58 5.62 -9.03
C PRO A 134 7.40 4.67 -8.79
N ALA A 135 6.52 5.05 -7.86
CA ALA A 135 5.37 4.26 -7.42
C ALA A 135 4.37 3.91 -8.54
N THR A 136 4.30 4.75 -9.57
CA THR A 136 3.34 4.64 -10.68
C THR A 136 3.87 3.80 -11.85
N THR A 137 5.11 3.30 -11.78
CA THR A 137 5.70 2.52 -12.87
C THR A 137 4.99 1.17 -13.00
N TRP A 138 4.27 1.01 -14.10
CA TRP A 138 3.62 -0.24 -14.48
C TRP A 138 4.60 -1.16 -15.23
N MET A 139 4.30 -2.47 -15.24
CA MET A 139 5.13 -3.48 -15.91
C MET A 139 5.15 -3.33 -17.45
N ILE A 140 4.11 -2.70 -18.00
CA ILE A 140 4.00 -2.45 -19.43
C ILE A 140 3.89 -0.93 -19.60
N ASP A 141 4.91 -0.30 -20.15
CA ASP A 141 4.83 1.12 -20.50
C ASP A 141 4.17 1.27 -21.88
N PRO A 142 3.00 1.93 -22.02
CA PRO A 142 2.37 2.15 -23.32
C PRO A 142 3.26 2.94 -24.30
N SER A 143 4.18 3.77 -23.78
CA SER A 143 5.14 4.53 -24.59
C SER A 143 6.37 3.71 -24.99
N ALA A 144 6.63 2.59 -24.31
CA ALA A 144 7.69 1.64 -24.63
C ALA A 144 7.25 0.18 -24.37
N PRO A 145 6.33 -0.39 -25.15
CA PRO A 145 5.70 -1.70 -24.86
C PRO A 145 6.67 -2.88 -24.84
N TRP A 146 7.86 -2.70 -25.43
CA TRP A 146 8.91 -3.71 -25.57
C TRP A 146 10.05 -3.53 -24.55
N ALA A 147 10.00 -2.48 -23.72
CA ALA A 147 10.96 -2.29 -22.66
C ALA A 147 10.64 -3.26 -21.51
N HIS A 148 11.63 -4.05 -21.08
CA HIS A 148 11.53 -4.86 -19.87
C HIS A 148 11.64 -3.95 -18.64
N THR A 149 10.61 -3.16 -18.33
CA THR A 149 10.58 -2.35 -17.11
C THR A 149 10.21 -3.24 -15.92
N LEU A 150 10.96 -3.10 -14.82
CA LEU A 150 10.60 -3.75 -13.56
C LEU A 150 9.50 -2.90 -12.91
N SER A 151 8.35 -3.51 -12.63
CA SER A 151 7.23 -2.80 -12.00
C SER A 151 7.59 -2.29 -10.60
N ALA A 152 6.91 -1.24 -10.14
CA ALA A 152 7.11 -0.70 -8.80
C ALA A 152 6.98 -1.77 -7.70
N GLU A 153 5.98 -2.65 -7.81
CA GLU A 153 5.78 -3.75 -6.87
C GLU A 153 6.99 -4.67 -6.78
N LYS A 154 7.63 -4.96 -7.92
CA LYS A 154 8.80 -5.84 -7.93
C LYS A 154 9.98 -5.18 -7.21
N GLN A 155 10.19 -3.89 -7.41
CA GLN A 155 11.26 -3.16 -6.72
C GLN A 155 11.02 -3.06 -5.23
N TYR A 156 9.80 -2.74 -4.81
CA TYR A 156 9.48 -2.67 -3.39
C TYR A 156 9.50 -4.04 -2.70
N ARG A 157 9.07 -5.13 -3.37
CA ARG A 157 9.30 -6.50 -2.85
C ARG A 157 10.78 -6.82 -2.70
N ASN A 158 11.64 -6.32 -3.59
CA ASN A 158 13.09 -6.48 -3.45
C ASN A 158 13.61 -5.70 -2.24
N ALA A 159 13.06 -4.51 -1.97
CA ALA A 159 13.39 -3.74 -0.77
C ALA A 159 12.96 -4.46 0.51
N ALA A 160 11.74 -5.01 0.56
CA ALA A 160 11.26 -5.84 1.67
C ALA A 160 12.21 -7.03 1.93
N ARG A 161 12.66 -7.72 0.87
CA ARG A 161 13.65 -8.79 0.99
C ARG A 161 14.99 -8.32 1.55
N GLY A 162 15.40 -7.08 1.29
CA GLY A 162 16.61 -6.49 1.87
C GLY A 162 16.50 -6.35 3.40
N PHE A 163 15.37 -5.82 3.88
CA PHE A 163 15.07 -5.76 5.31
C PHE A 163 14.99 -7.15 5.95
N GLU A 164 14.29 -8.10 5.31
CA GLU A 164 14.18 -9.49 5.77
C GLU A 164 15.56 -10.16 5.87
N SER A 165 16.40 -9.99 4.85
CA SER A 165 17.78 -10.49 4.80
C SER A 165 18.62 -9.94 5.96
N PHE A 166 18.61 -8.63 6.17
CA PHE A 166 19.34 -8.02 7.28
C PHE A 166 18.86 -8.54 8.64
N ASN A 167 17.54 -8.66 8.83
CA ASN A 167 17.02 -9.19 10.09
C ASN A 167 17.38 -10.67 10.33
N GLN A 168 17.53 -11.46 9.26
CA GLN A 168 18.08 -12.83 9.36
C GLN A 168 19.56 -12.82 9.75
N LYS A 169 20.37 -11.89 9.23
CA LYS A 169 21.77 -11.73 9.64
C LYS A 169 21.89 -11.36 11.12
N LEU A 170 20.98 -10.51 11.64
CA LEU A 170 20.92 -10.19 13.06
C LEU A 170 20.68 -11.43 13.93
N ALA A 171 19.70 -12.26 13.57
CA ALA A 171 19.43 -13.53 14.27
C ALA A 171 20.64 -14.49 14.22
N ALA A 172 21.37 -14.48 13.11
CA ALA A 172 22.58 -15.29 12.92
C ALA A 172 23.84 -14.69 13.57
N GLN A 173 23.75 -13.55 14.25
CA GLN A 173 24.89 -12.80 14.81
C GLN A 173 25.92 -12.38 13.75
N GLN A 174 25.49 -12.22 12.50
CA GLN A 174 26.30 -11.80 11.35
C GLN A 174 26.09 -10.34 10.97
N GLY A 175 25.15 -9.66 11.64
CA GLY A 175 24.90 -8.23 11.51
C GLY A 175 24.87 -7.59 12.90
N ASN A 176 24.93 -6.26 12.92
CA ASN A 176 24.75 -5.49 14.15
C ASN A 176 23.75 -4.36 13.88
N PHE A 177 22.74 -4.25 14.73
CA PHE A 177 21.89 -3.06 14.79
C PHE A 177 22.28 -2.29 16.05
N PRO A 178 23.22 -1.35 15.95
CA PRO A 178 23.81 -0.72 17.11
C PRO A 178 22.78 0.24 17.74
N HIS A 179 22.52 0.04 19.03
CA HIS A 179 21.65 0.88 19.85
C HIS A 179 22.35 2.20 20.19
N ARG A 180 22.61 3.02 19.18
CA ARG A 180 23.24 4.33 19.37
C ARG A 180 22.19 5.43 19.48
N ARG A 181 22.32 6.25 20.53
CA ARG A 181 21.39 7.35 20.84
C ARG A 181 21.37 8.43 19.77
N ASP A 182 22.52 8.72 19.15
CA ASP A 182 22.63 9.64 18.02
C ASP A 182 21.81 9.17 16.82
N ARG A 183 21.82 7.86 16.50
CA ARG A 183 20.96 7.31 15.44
C ARG A 183 19.49 7.39 15.79
N LEU A 184 19.11 7.07 17.03
CA LEU A 184 17.71 7.19 17.45
C LEU A 184 17.22 8.64 17.32
N ALA A 185 18.04 9.60 17.76
CA ALA A 185 17.74 11.03 17.61
C ALA A 185 17.62 11.43 16.13
N ALA A 186 18.56 11.02 15.28
CA ALA A 186 18.52 11.31 13.84
C ALA A 186 17.27 10.72 13.17
N LEU A 187 16.85 9.52 13.56
CA LEU A 187 15.62 8.90 13.07
C LEU A 187 14.36 9.67 13.49
N VAL A 188 14.29 10.13 14.74
CA VAL A 188 13.16 10.94 15.23
C VAL A 188 13.10 12.28 14.48
N GLU A 189 14.24 12.97 14.36
CA GLU A 189 14.35 14.24 13.64
C GLU A 189 13.99 14.07 12.16
N ALA A 190 14.48 13.02 11.51
CA ALA A 190 14.15 12.67 10.13
C ALA A 190 12.64 12.49 9.89
N PHE A 191 11.92 11.88 10.83
CA PHE A 191 10.47 11.73 10.74
C PHE A 191 9.74 13.03 11.06
N ALA A 192 10.17 13.79 12.06
CA ALA A 192 9.58 15.08 12.39
C ALA A 192 9.66 16.04 11.19
N ASP A 193 10.83 16.17 10.58
CA ASP A 193 11.06 17.00 9.39
C ASP A 193 10.17 16.61 8.21
N GLU A 194 9.99 15.30 7.97
CA GLU A 194 9.13 14.81 6.89
C GLU A 194 7.66 15.17 7.17
N LEU A 195 7.21 15.03 8.42
CA LEU A 195 5.84 15.35 8.81
C LEU A 195 5.55 16.85 8.75
N ASP A 196 6.49 17.70 9.16
CA ASP A 196 6.38 19.15 9.06
C ASP A 196 6.31 19.60 7.60
N GLN A 197 7.16 19.03 6.72
CA GLN A 197 7.08 19.29 5.28
C GLN A 197 5.72 18.88 4.70
N GLN A 198 5.15 17.76 5.16
CA GLN A 198 3.82 17.34 4.73
C GLN A 198 2.70 18.23 5.25
N ALA A 199 2.79 18.70 6.49
CA ALA A 199 1.82 19.65 7.04
C ALA A 199 1.80 20.94 6.22
N ALA A 200 2.98 21.49 5.89
CA ALA A 200 3.08 22.69 5.05
C ALA A 200 2.49 22.49 3.64
N LEU A 201 2.68 21.31 3.04
CA LEU A 201 2.04 20.97 1.75
C LEU A 201 0.51 20.90 1.87
N LEU A 202 0.01 20.34 2.97
CA LEU A 202 -1.43 20.25 3.23
C LEU A 202 -2.06 21.63 3.39
N ASP A 203 -1.43 22.52 4.17
CA ASP A 203 -1.87 23.90 4.35
C ASP A 203 -1.92 24.66 3.01
N GLY A 204 -0.93 24.42 2.14
CA GLY A 204 -0.87 25.03 0.82
C GLY A 204 -2.00 24.62 -0.12
N VAL A 205 -2.59 23.44 0.06
CA VAL A 205 -3.69 22.92 -0.78
C VAL A 205 -5.05 22.98 -0.10
N ALA A 206 -5.12 23.31 1.19
CA ALA A 206 -6.35 23.34 1.98
C ALA A 206 -7.40 24.32 1.47
N SER A 207 -6.99 25.32 0.66
CA SER A 207 -7.90 26.31 0.05
C SER A 207 -8.48 25.91 -1.30
N GLY A 208 -8.26 24.68 -1.77
CA GLY A 208 -8.78 24.18 -3.05
C GLY A 208 -10.30 24.41 -3.19
N THR A 209 -10.69 25.24 -4.17
CA THR A 209 -12.07 25.75 -4.32
C THR A 209 -12.93 24.97 -5.33
N SER A 210 -12.37 23.97 -6.01
CA SER A 210 -13.06 23.23 -7.06
C SER A 210 -13.52 21.86 -6.57
N TRP A 211 -14.79 21.54 -6.83
CA TRP A 211 -15.42 20.25 -6.54
C TRP A 211 -14.80 19.04 -7.28
N PHE A 212 -13.97 19.30 -8.29
CA PHE A 212 -13.23 18.27 -9.02
C PHE A 212 -11.76 18.19 -8.64
N ASP A 213 -11.26 19.16 -7.88
CA ASP A 213 -9.87 19.14 -7.48
C ASP A 213 -9.66 18.08 -6.39
N ARG A 214 -8.95 17.01 -6.77
CA ARG A 214 -8.59 15.93 -5.85
C ARG A 214 -7.23 16.14 -5.18
N GLN A 215 -6.60 17.30 -5.38
CA GLN A 215 -5.28 17.57 -4.81
C GLN A 215 -5.30 17.59 -3.27
N PRO A 216 -6.28 18.21 -2.59
CA PRO A 216 -6.35 18.17 -1.12
C PRO A 216 -6.39 16.75 -0.58
N GLU A 217 -7.22 15.89 -1.16
CA GLU A 217 -7.35 14.48 -0.76
C GLU A 217 -6.05 13.72 -1.04
N ARG A 218 -5.40 13.95 -2.19
CA ARG A 218 -4.11 13.32 -2.51
C ARG A 218 -3.05 13.66 -1.48
N VAL A 219 -2.92 14.94 -1.12
CA VAL A 219 -1.93 15.39 -0.12
C VAL A 219 -2.29 14.86 1.26
N PHE A 220 -3.55 14.92 1.65
CA PHE A 220 -4.03 14.40 2.92
C PHE A 220 -3.69 12.92 3.10
N TYR A 221 -4.08 12.05 2.17
CA TYR A 221 -3.82 10.61 2.29
C TYR A 221 -2.33 10.27 2.18
N SER A 222 -1.57 11.00 1.37
CA SER A 222 -0.11 10.85 1.33
C SER A 222 0.55 11.24 2.65
N GLY A 223 0.08 12.31 3.29
CA GLY A 223 0.49 12.70 4.64
C GLY A 223 0.11 11.65 5.67
N LYS A 224 -1.13 11.16 5.64
CA LYS A 224 -1.63 10.09 6.51
C LYS A 224 -0.77 8.82 6.41
N GLY A 225 -0.40 8.40 5.22
CA GLY A 225 0.48 7.24 5.01
C GLY A 225 1.88 7.41 5.60
N ARG A 226 2.47 8.61 5.47
CA ARG A 226 3.78 8.92 6.07
C ARG A 226 3.72 8.97 7.60
N ALA A 227 2.70 9.63 8.14
CA ALA A 227 2.44 9.70 9.58
C ALA A 227 2.24 8.30 10.17
N TYR A 228 1.46 7.46 9.49
CA TYR A 228 1.28 6.07 9.86
C TYR A 228 2.62 5.32 9.87
N ALA A 229 3.39 5.34 8.78
CA ALA A 229 4.69 4.67 8.74
C ALA A 229 5.65 5.16 9.84
N ALA A 230 5.71 6.47 10.09
CA ALA A 230 6.51 7.05 11.16
C ALA A 230 6.07 6.54 12.54
N LEU A 231 4.77 6.57 12.85
CA LEU A 231 4.22 6.06 14.11
C LEU A 231 4.59 4.59 14.32
N MET A 232 4.36 3.74 13.31
CA MET A 232 4.62 2.31 13.43
C MET A 232 6.12 2.02 13.62
N LEU A 233 6.99 2.68 12.85
CA LEU A 233 8.43 2.50 12.93
C LEU A 233 9.00 3.05 14.24
N LEU A 234 8.54 4.21 14.72
CA LEU A 234 8.93 4.74 16.03
C LEU A 234 8.43 3.84 17.17
N THR A 235 7.23 3.27 17.06
CA THR A 235 6.74 2.29 18.05
C THR A 235 7.69 1.09 18.12
N SER A 236 8.08 0.54 16.97
CA SER A 236 8.99 -0.61 16.90
C SER A 236 10.43 -0.26 17.31
N LEU A 237 10.91 0.95 17.01
CA LEU A 237 12.18 1.46 17.51
C LEU A 237 12.17 1.61 19.03
N GLY A 238 11.03 1.98 19.63
CA GLY A 238 10.86 2.00 21.08
C GLY A 238 11.09 0.63 21.72
N GLU A 239 10.72 -0.45 21.05
CA GLU A 239 11.00 -1.81 21.49
C GLU A 239 12.48 -2.17 21.31
N ASP A 240 13.07 -1.84 20.16
CA ASP A 240 14.49 -2.07 19.88
C ASP A 240 15.40 -1.33 20.86
N PHE A 241 15.02 -0.12 21.29
CA PHE A 241 15.78 0.74 22.20
C PHE A 241 15.24 0.73 23.65
N ALA A 242 14.39 -0.24 24.01
CA ALA A 242 13.75 -0.28 25.32
C ALA A 242 14.75 -0.22 26.50
N PRO A 243 15.90 -0.95 26.49
CA PRO A 243 16.90 -0.83 27.54
C PRO A 243 17.48 0.59 27.65
N ASP A 244 17.88 1.20 26.53
CA ASP A 244 18.45 2.55 26.50
C ASP A 244 17.46 3.63 26.98
N LEU A 245 16.19 3.50 26.58
CA LEU A 245 15.12 4.39 27.01
C LEU A 245 14.82 4.27 28.50
N ALA A 246 14.99 3.07 29.08
CA ALA A 246 14.83 2.85 30.52
C ALA A 246 16.01 3.44 31.30
N GLU A 247 17.25 3.18 30.86
CA GLU A 247 18.47 3.70 31.50
C GLU A 247 18.54 5.23 31.50
N THR A 248 17.98 5.87 30.48
CA THR A 248 17.94 7.34 30.35
C THR A 248 16.71 8.00 30.98
N GLY A 249 15.76 7.22 31.50
CA GLY A 249 14.51 7.73 32.06
C GLY A 249 13.56 8.35 31.02
N LEU A 250 13.74 8.05 29.72
CA LEU A 250 12.94 8.60 28.62
C LEU A 250 11.72 7.75 28.23
N THR A 251 11.55 6.58 28.85
CA THR A 251 10.48 5.62 28.52
C THR A 251 9.08 6.28 28.50
N GLU A 252 8.75 7.09 29.50
CA GLU A 252 7.43 7.73 29.59
C GLU A 252 7.27 8.87 28.57
N SER A 253 8.34 9.64 28.32
CA SER A 253 8.34 10.68 27.28
C SER A 253 8.15 10.06 25.90
N TRP A 254 8.80 8.92 25.62
CA TRP A 254 8.64 8.18 24.38
C TRP A 254 7.20 7.70 24.19
N ARG A 255 6.60 7.11 25.23
CA ARG A 255 5.21 6.65 25.18
C ARG A 255 4.23 7.80 24.92
N LYS A 256 4.44 8.96 25.57
CA LYS A 256 3.60 10.15 25.36
C LYS A 256 3.73 10.72 23.95
N MET A 257 4.91 10.65 23.34
CA MET A 257 5.11 11.08 21.95
C MET A 257 4.31 10.23 20.95
N LEU A 258 4.11 8.93 21.26
CA LEU A 258 3.41 7.98 20.39
C LEU A 258 1.89 7.92 20.62
N ALA A 259 1.39 8.55 21.69
CA ALA A 259 -0.02 8.51 22.11
C ALA A 259 -0.86 9.61 21.46
#